data_AF-A0A662G3D3-F1
#
_entry.id   AF-A0A662G3D3-F1
#
_cell.length_a   1.000
_cell.length_b   1.000
_cell.length_c   1.000
_cell.angle_alpha   90.00
_cell.angle_beta   90.00
_cell.angle_gamma   90.00
#
_symmetry.space_group_name_H-M   'P 1'
#
loop_
_entity.id
_entity.type
_entity.pdbx_description
1 polymer ?
#
loop_
_entity_poly.entity_id
_entity_poly.type
_entity_poly.pdbx_seq_one_letter_code
_entity_poly.pdbx_strand_id
1 'polypeptide(L)'
;MNDMSELVEKAKKAVVRAWEGRETTERHWHTISFIPYGNMREQRLEIHILVGTPIKGFVVANYGLGIVTAYDWNQKQIRRYNRLNL
;
A
#
# COMPACT_ATOMS: atom_id res chain seq x y z
N MET A 1 -0.85 19.20 2.23
CA MET A 1 -1.41 17.97 2.85
C MET A 1 -1.32 16.88 1.80
N ASN A 2 -0.49 15.86 1.99
CA ASN A 2 -0.45 14.75 1.02
C ASN A 2 -1.77 13.98 1.10
N ASP A 3 -2.35 13.72 -0.06
CA ASP A 3 -3.53 12.87 -0.19
C ASP A 3 -3.14 11.40 0.11
N MET A 4 -4.07 10.62 0.65
CA MET A 4 -3.82 9.19 0.93
C MET A 4 -3.37 8.45 -0.33
N SER A 5 -3.93 8.83 -1.48
CA SER A 5 -3.55 8.32 -2.80
C SER A 5 -2.05 8.47 -3.08
N GLU A 6 -1.45 9.61 -2.71
CA GLU A 6 -0.01 9.83 -2.89
C GLU A 6 0.84 8.95 -1.98
N LEU A 7 0.39 8.71 -0.74
CA LEU A 7 1.07 7.82 0.19
C LEU A 7 1.02 6.37 -0.31
N VAL A 8 -0.11 5.95 -0.88
CA VAL A 8 -0.27 4.65 -1.53
C VAL A 8 0.70 4.50 -2.70
N GLU A 9 0.77 5.48 -3.59
CA GLU A 9 1.68 5.41 -4.74
C GLU A 9 3.16 5.41 -4.32
N LYS A 10 3.54 6.20 -3.30
CA LYS A 10 4.90 6.14 -2.72
C LYS A 10 5.21 4.76 -2.14
N ALA A 11 4.25 4.15 -1.45
CA ALA A 11 4.41 2.80 -0.89
C ALA A 11 4.50 1.73 -1.98
N LYS A 12 3.69 1.82 -3.04
CA LYS A 12 3.78 0.91 -4.20
C LYS A 12 5.16 0.97 -4.86
N LYS A 13 5.68 2.18 -5.09
CA LYS A 13 7.05 2.36 -5.61
C LYS A 13 8.11 1.74 -4.70
N ALA A 14 7.95 1.83 -3.38
CA ALA A 14 8.87 1.19 -2.44
C ALA A 14 8.87 -0.34 -2.57
N VAL A 15 7.69 -0.97 -2.73
CA VAL A 15 7.57 -2.41 -2.99
C VAL A 15 8.22 -2.78 -4.32
N VAL A 16 7.92 -2.04 -5.40
CA VAL A 16 8.50 -2.29 -6.73
C VAL A 16 10.02 -2.17 -6.69
N ARG A 17 10.56 -1.15 -6.01
CA ARG A 17 12.00 -0.97 -5.86
C ARG A 17 12.65 -2.10 -5.05
N ALA A 18 11.99 -2.56 -4.00
CA ALA A 18 12.50 -3.67 -3.19
C ALA A 18 12.55 -4.99 -3.97
N TRP A 19 11.58 -5.24 -4.86
CA TRP A 19 11.49 -6.48 -5.63
C TRP A 19 12.26 -6.44 -6.97
N GLU A 20 12.09 -5.37 -7.76
CA GLU A 20 12.61 -5.27 -9.13
C GLU A 20 13.85 -4.36 -9.25
N GLY A 21 14.23 -3.65 -8.18
CA GLY A 21 15.35 -2.70 -8.22
C GLY A 21 15.08 -1.41 -9.01
N ARG A 22 13.84 -1.18 -9.46
CA ARG A 22 13.41 -0.02 -10.26
C ARG A 22 12.17 0.66 -9.65
N GLU A 23 11.79 1.83 -10.15
CA GLU A 23 10.64 2.57 -9.58
C GLU A 23 9.28 2.17 -10.16
N THR A 24 9.26 1.56 -11.36
CA THR A 24 8.05 1.21 -12.09
C THR A 24 8.02 -0.27 -12.41
N THR A 25 6.82 -0.80 -12.64
CA THR A 25 6.61 -2.21 -12.96
C THR A 25 5.57 -2.35 -14.05
N GLU A 26 5.71 -3.36 -14.90
CA GLU A 26 4.69 -3.78 -15.87
C GLU A 26 3.65 -4.70 -15.20
N ARG A 27 3.85 -5.04 -13.92
CA ARG A 27 2.93 -5.88 -13.16
C ARG A 27 1.70 -5.11 -12.73
N HIS A 28 0.62 -5.87 -12.58
CA HIS A 28 -0.64 -5.36 -12.13
C HIS A 28 -0.71 -5.36 -10.60
N TRP A 29 -1.38 -4.34 -10.07
CA TRP A 29 -1.74 -4.27 -8.66
C TRP A 29 -3.19 -4.75 -8.51
N HIS A 30 -3.40 -5.80 -7.72
CA HIS A 30 -4.75 -6.20 -7.31
C HIS A 30 -5.11 -5.46 -6.02
N THR A 31 -6.30 -4.88 -5.94
CA THR A 31 -6.73 -4.10 -4.75
C THR A 31 -7.93 -4.75 -4.10
N ILE A 32 -7.84 -4.98 -2.79
CA ILE A 32 -8.92 -5.45 -1.94
C ILE A 32 -9.29 -4.33 -1.00
N SER A 33 -10.56 -3.92 -1.00
CA SER A 33 -11.07 -2.83 -0.16
C SER A 33 -12.04 -3.37 0.88
N PHE A 34 -11.78 -3.08 2.15
CA PHE A 34 -12.65 -3.37 3.28
C PHE A 34 -13.25 -2.06 3.78
N ILE A 35 -14.57 -1.95 3.72
CA ILE A 35 -15.32 -0.82 4.25
C ILE A 35 -16.04 -1.32 5.51
N PRO A 36 -15.76 -0.77 6.70
CA PRO A 36 -16.42 -1.21 7.92
C PRO A 36 -17.94 -0.99 7.86
N TYR A 37 -18.69 -1.83 8.59
CA TYR A 37 -20.14 -1.72 8.71
C TYR A 37 -20.54 -0.30 9.17
N GLY A 38 -21.51 0.31 8.48
CA GLY A 38 -21.95 1.68 8.74
C GLY A 38 -21.51 2.73 7.70
N ASN A 39 -20.96 2.32 6.55
CA ASN A 39 -20.61 3.21 5.43
C ASN A 39 -19.62 4.35 5.78
N MET A 40 -18.76 4.15 6.79
CA MET A 40 -17.67 5.08 7.09
C MET A 40 -16.55 4.91 6.07
N ARG A 41 -16.75 5.43 4.85
CA ARG A 41 -15.77 5.36 3.73
C ARG A 41 -14.40 5.96 4.08
N GLU A 42 -14.38 6.86 5.05
CA GLU A 42 -13.16 7.48 5.60
C GLU A 42 -12.33 6.52 6.45
N GLN A 43 -12.95 5.45 6.98
CA GLN A 43 -12.30 4.42 7.80
C GLN A 43 -11.99 3.14 7.01
N ARG A 44 -12.01 3.20 5.67
CA ARG A 44 -11.72 2.04 4.84
C ARG A 44 -10.28 1.55 5.01
N LEU A 45 -10.10 0.25 4.83
CA LEU A 45 -8.80 -0.42 4.75
C LEU A 45 -8.64 -0.95 3.33
N GLU A 46 -7.55 -0.62 2.66
CA GLU A 46 -7.21 -1.15 1.34
C GLU A 46 -5.92 -1.96 1.40
N ILE A 47 -5.90 -3.08 0.71
CA ILE A 47 -4.71 -3.90 0.51
C ILE A 47 -4.44 -3.92 -0.99
N HIS A 48 -3.30 -3.37 -1.40
CA HIS A 48 -2.81 -3.44 -2.78
C HIS A 48 -1.74 -4.51 -2.86
N ILE A 49 -1.92 -5.51 -3.71
CA ILE A 49 -1.05 -6.66 -3.86
C ILE A 49 -0.36 -6.57 -5.21
N LEU A 50 0.98 -6.62 -5.22
CA LEU A 50 1.75 -6.69 -6.46
C LEU A 50 1.69 -8.13 -6.98
N VAL A 51 0.94 -8.34 -8.06
CA VAL A 51 0.60 -9.66 -8.57
C VAL A 51 1.85 -10.38 -9.11
N GLY A 52 1.94 -11.67 -8.77
CA GLY A 52 2.95 -12.60 -9.25
C GLY A 52 2.86 -13.93 -8.49
N THR A 53 3.53 -14.97 -9.00
CA THR A 53 3.67 -16.26 -8.31
C THR A 53 5.15 -16.49 -7.98
N PRO A 54 5.55 -16.53 -6.69
CA PRO A 54 4.80 -16.08 -5.51
C PRO A 54 4.50 -14.56 -5.56
N ILE A 55 3.66 -14.03 -4.65
CA ILE A 55 3.36 -12.60 -4.50
C ILE A 55 4.65 -11.80 -4.33
N LYS A 56 4.74 -10.60 -4.91
CA LYS A 56 6.00 -9.80 -4.92
C LYS A 56 6.11 -8.79 -3.78
N GLY A 57 4.98 -8.52 -3.14
CA GLY A 57 4.84 -7.62 -1.99
C GLY A 57 3.45 -7.00 -1.98
N PHE A 58 3.17 -6.21 -0.97
CA PHE A 58 1.86 -5.60 -0.80
C PHE A 58 1.94 -4.30 0.01
N VAL A 59 0.90 -3.49 -0.14
CA VAL A 59 0.70 -2.23 0.57
C VAL A 59 -0.60 -2.30 1.33
N VAL A 60 -0.58 -1.95 2.61
CA VAL A 60 -1.77 -1.82 3.45
C VAL A 60 -2.01 -0.33 3.72
N ALA A 61 -3.13 0.19 3.26
CA ALA A 61 -3.55 1.57 3.46
C ALA A 61 -4.75 1.61 4.41
N ASN A 62 -4.53 2.14 5.61
CA ASN A 62 -5.57 2.36 6.61
C ASN A 62 -5.95 3.85 6.59
N TYR A 63 -7.09 4.16 5.97
CA TYR A 63 -7.55 5.54 5.80
C TYR A 63 -8.04 6.15 7.12
N GLY A 64 -8.64 5.34 8.01
CA GLY A 64 -9.09 5.80 9.32
C GLY A 64 -7.94 6.24 10.22
N LEU A 65 -6.77 5.62 10.07
CA LEU A 65 -5.54 5.99 10.79
C LEU A 65 -4.62 6.91 9.99
N GLY A 66 -4.92 7.20 8.72
CA GLY A 66 -4.04 7.98 7.83
C GLY A 66 -2.65 7.35 7.62
N ILE A 67 -2.56 6.01 7.64
CA ILE A 67 -1.30 5.28 7.60
C ILE A 67 -1.25 4.36 6.39
N VAL A 68 -0.11 4.33 5.71
CA VAL A 68 0.18 3.39 4.62
C VAL A 68 1.47 2.64 4.93
N THR A 69 1.44 1.31 4.84
CA THR A 69 2.61 0.46 5.13
C THR A 69 2.90 -0.46 3.95
N ALA A 70 4.15 -0.46 3.49
CA ALA A 70 4.66 -1.33 2.44
C ALA A 70 5.36 -2.55 3.04
N TYR A 71 5.10 -3.72 2.47
CA TYR A 71 5.67 -5.00 2.87
C TYR A 71 6.28 -5.72 1.66
N ASP A 72 7.37 -6.45 1.89
CA ASP A 72 7.96 -7.33 0.89
C ASP A 72 7.20 -8.66 0.80
N TRP A 73 7.65 -9.54 -0.10
CA TRP A 73 7.07 -10.88 -0.29
C TRP A 73 7.19 -11.79 0.94
N ASN A 74 8.12 -11.50 1.86
CA ASN A 74 8.30 -12.20 3.13
C ASN A 74 7.50 -11.57 4.27
N GLN A 75 6.57 -10.65 3.97
CA GLN A 75 5.77 -9.92 4.95
C GLN A 75 6.61 -9.04 5.88
N LYS A 76 7.86 -8.73 5.53
CA LYS A 76 8.70 -7.79 6.27
C LYS A 76 8.31 -6.37 5.88
N GLN A 77 8.13 -5.52 6.87
CA GLN A 77 7.87 -4.10 6.64
C GLN A 77 9.07 -3.45 5.94
N ILE A 78 8.83 -2.88 4.75
CA ILE A 78 9.81 -2.10 4.00
C ILE A 78 9.79 -0.66 4.52
N ARG A 79 8.60 -0.05 4.58
CA ARG A 79 8.45 1.36 4.96
C ARG A 79 7.03 1.66 5.42
N ARG A 80 6.91 2.63 6.32
CA ARG A 80 5.63 3.17 6.80
C ARG A 80 5.56 4.65 6.51
N TYR A 81 4.39 5.10 6.09
CA TYR A 81 4.04 6.49 5.80
C TYR A 81 2.85 6.88 6.66
N ASN A 82 2.85 8.11 7.16
CA ASN A 82 1.77 8.65 7.99
C ASN A 82 1.42 10.05 7.49
N ARG A 83 0.12 10.35 7.41
CA ARG A 83 -0.40 11.68 7.06
C ARG A 83 0.00 12.77 8.07
N LEU A 84 0.27 12.39 9.32
CA LEU A 84 0.58 13.31 10.42
C LEU A 84 2.08 13.61 10.62
N ASN A 85 2.98 12.82 10.05
CA ASN A 85 4.43 12.99 10.23
C ASN A 85 5.13 13.15 8.87
N LEU A 86 4.98 14.34 8.27
CA LEU A 86 5.84 14.89 7.23
C LEU A 86 5.77 16.42 7.28
#